data_AF-A0A1Z5JST3-F1
#
_entry.id   AF-A0A1Z5JST3-F1
#
_cell.length_a   1.000
_cell.length_b   1.000
_cell.length_c   1.000
_cell.angle_alpha   90.00
_cell.angle_beta   90.00
_cell.angle_gamma   90.00
#
_symmetry.space_group_name_H-M   'P 1'
#
loop_
_entity.id
_entity.type
_entity.pdbx_description
1 polymer ?
#
loop_
_entity_poly.entity_id
_entity_poly.type
_entity_poly.pdbx_seq_one_letter_code
_entity_poly.pdbx_strand_id
1 'polypeptide(L)'
;MRLIQSTILLLLTPTILGFLTQGTARPRYEHRMAEVVSEQVRLSDHVASALKKPSKTLAVVLDVISIDESRSMQLRKLKANALVTSDIEVAKLCLNEQATAKGNFPGPCPVLYTGSDFQEARAAGVDSVVVSPGDCEPGADVIYRVKSLEELRRVSNHDAFWVDVDNDLSTVQPVIEAIPKSVVVLASLKSMQENNNEINLARELKSLGVSAIVFQKAVVGDGEDLEYASFAVDSSTKKKSSTFNMTGLTGSTNGHFGGVASTQPKTWLRVIREM
;
A
#
# COMPACT_ATOMS: atom_id res chain seq x y z
N MET A 1 -72.13 -10.53 -15.72
CA MET A 1 -73.37 -10.87 -14.99
C MET A 1 -73.06 -11.93 -13.95
N ARG A 2 -73.62 -11.75 -12.73
CA ARG A 2 -73.49 -12.55 -11.49
C ARG A 2 -72.21 -12.31 -10.68
N LEU A 3 -72.22 -12.28 -9.35
CA LEU A 3 -73.15 -11.76 -8.33
C LEU A 3 -72.34 -11.85 -7.02
N ILE A 4 -72.54 -10.86 -6.15
CA ILE A 4 -71.92 -10.67 -4.83
C ILE A 4 -72.38 -11.75 -3.83
N GLN A 5 -71.52 -12.13 -2.88
CA GLN A 5 -71.80 -12.54 -1.48
C GLN A 5 -70.43 -12.89 -0.82
N SER A 6 -69.81 -12.17 0.11
CA SER A 6 -70.19 -11.43 1.33
C SER A 6 -70.60 -12.31 2.52
N THR A 7 -70.02 -11.95 3.69
CA THR A 7 -70.47 -12.23 5.08
C THR A 7 -70.10 -13.65 5.63
N ILE A 8 -69.63 -13.91 6.86
CA ILE A 8 -69.89 -13.35 8.20
C ILE A 8 -68.71 -13.66 9.18
N LEU A 9 -68.44 -12.66 10.01
CA LEU A 9 -67.69 -12.60 11.27
C LEU A 9 -68.35 -13.41 12.41
N LEU A 10 -67.59 -14.18 13.21
CA LEU A 10 -68.04 -14.61 14.54
C LEU A 10 -66.92 -14.48 15.58
N LEU A 11 -67.06 -13.43 16.39
CA LEU A 11 -66.42 -13.21 17.69
C LEU A 11 -66.96 -14.20 18.72
N LEU A 12 -66.07 -14.87 19.46
CA LEU A 12 -66.38 -15.48 20.76
C LEU A 12 -65.19 -15.28 21.73
N THR A 13 -65.33 -14.28 22.60
CA THR A 13 -64.87 -14.32 24.00
C THR A 13 -66.07 -14.77 24.86
N PRO A 14 -65.98 -15.04 26.19
CA PRO A 14 -64.87 -14.93 27.16
C PRO A 14 -64.64 -16.27 27.92
N THR A 15 -63.70 -16.45 28.85
CA THR A 15 -63.88 -16.17 30.29
C THR A 15 -62.60 -16.55 31.03
N ILE A 16 -62.17 -15.66 31.91
CA ILE A 16 -61.03 -15.76 32.82
C ILE A 16 -61.38 -16.73 33.97
N LEU A 17 -60.51 -17.70 34.25
CA LEU A 17 -60.43 -18.34 35.57
C LEU A 17 -58.95 -18.46 35.95
N GLY A 18 -58.53 -17.67 36.94
CA GLY A 18 -57.18 -17.70 37.47
C GLY A 18 -57.02 -18.75 38.56
N PHE A 19 -55.86 -19.40 38.60
CA PHE A 19 -55.23 -19.88 39.83
C PHE A 19 -53.71 -19.83 39.67
N LEU A 20 -53.05 -19.28 40.69
CA LEU A 20 -51.60 -19.22 40.87
C LEU A 20 -50.99 -20.62 40.92
N THR A 21 -49.79 -20.81 40.35
CA THR A 21 -48.56 -21.13 41.11
C THR A 21 -47.31 -21.13 40.23
N GLN A 22 -46.30 -20.38 40.68
CA GLN A 22 -44.85 -20.61 40.60
C GLN A 22 -44.20 -21.11 39.30
N GLY A 23 -43.35 -20.24 38.76
CA GLY A 23 -42.03 -20.61 38.25
C GLY A 23 -42.00 -21.16 36.83
N THR A 24 -41.58 -20.33 35.87
CA THR A 24 -40.48 -20.61 34.93
C THR A 24 -40.30 -19.46 33.94
N ALA A 25 -39.02 -19.10 33.72
CA ALA A 25 -38.43 -18.45 32.56
C ALA A 25 -39.24 -17.34 31.84
N ARG A 26 -38.84 -16.08 32.07
CA ARG A 26 -39.08 -15.00 31.08
C ARG A 26 -38.29 -15.33 29.80
N PRO A 27 -38.90 -15.44 28.61
CA PRO A 27 -38.14 -15.30 27.38
C PRO A 27 -37.80 -13.81 27.24
N ARG A 28 -36.54 -13.45 27.55
CA ARG A 28 -35.95 -12.21 27.07
C ARG A 28 -35.93 -12.30 25.55
N TYR A 29 -36.92 -11.71 24.90
CA TYR A 29 -36.73 -11.19 23.54
C TYR A 29 -35.79 -9.97 23.67
N GLU A 30 -34.51 -10.27 23.87
CA GLU A 30 -33.45 -9.33 23.56
C GLU A 30 -33.47 -9.17 22.03
N HIS A 31 -33.98 -8.04 21.57
CA HIS A 31 -33.62 -7.49 20.28
C HIS A 31 -32.09 -7.33 20.26
N ARG A 32 -31.38 -8.39 19.88
CA ARG A 32 -30.06 -8.26 19.26
C ARG A 32 -30.27 -7.49 17.97
N MET A 33 -30.20 -6.18 18.06
CA MET A 33 -29.72 -5.40 16.92
C MET A 33 -28.37 -6.02 16.59
N ALA A 34 -28.28 -6.62 15.41
CA ALA A 34 -27.00 -6.98 14.83
C ALA A 34 -26.25 -5.65 14.68
N GLU A 35 -25.41 -5.35 15.67
CA GLU A 35 -24.30 -4.44 15.51
C GLU A 35 -23.52 -5.02 14.33
N VAL A 36 -23.72 -4.46 13.14
CA VAL A 36 -22.81 -4.64 12.03
C VAL A 36 -21.53 -3.99 12.52
N VAL A 37 -20.73 -4.76 13.25
CA VAL A 37 -19.33 -4.47 13.47
C VAL A 37 -18.79 -4.37 12.06
N SER A 38 -18.61 -3.16 11.57
CA SER A 38 -17.88 -2.92 10.33
C SER A 38 -16.56 -3.63 10.55
N GLU A 39 -16.37 -4.77 9.89
CA GLU A 39 -15.15 -5.53 9.96
C GLU A 39 -14.06 -4.57 9.52
N GLN A 40 -13.29 -4.06 10.49
CA GLN A 40 -12.24 -3.09 10.22
C GLN A 40 -11.25 -3.82 9.33
N VAL A 41 -11.24 -3.46 8.06
CA VAL A 41 -10.29 -3.98 7.08
C VAL A 41 -8.92 -3.47 7.52
N ARG A 42 -8.18 -4.36 8.18
CA ARG A 42 -6.79 -4.14 8.57
C ARG A 42 -5.90 -4.65 7.47
N LEU A 43 -4.80 -3.94 7.23
CA LEU A 43 -3.73 -4.50 6.41
C LEU A 43 -3.23 -5.81 7.03
N SER A 44 -3.00 -6.81 6.20
CA SER A 44 -2.31 -8.03 6.61
C SER A 44 -0.92 -7.71 7.18
N ASP A 45 -0.48 -8.52 8.13
CA ASP A 45 0.84 -8.37 8.77
C ASP A 45 1.98 -8.41 7.74
N HIS A 46 1.80 -9.16 6.64
CA HIS A 46 2.77 -9.22 5.55
C HIS A 46 2.97 -7.85 4.88
N VAL A 47 1.88 -7.19 4.49
CA VAL A 47 1.92 -5.86 3.86
C VAL A 47 2.37 -4.80 4.85
N ALA A 48 1.81 -4.79 6.06
CA ALA A 48 2.13 -3.81 7.09
C ALA A 48 3.62 -3.86 7.48
N SER A 49 4.20 -5.05 7.68
CA SER A 49 5.62 -5.19 8.05
C SER A 49 6.58 -4.84 6.92
N ALA A 50 6.17 -5.02 5.66
CA ALA A 50 6.95 -4.60 4.49
C ALA A 50 6.97 -3.06 4.33
N LEU A 51 5.81 -2.41 4.54
CA LEU A 51 5.63 -0.96 4.35
C LEU A 51 6.00 -0.12 5.59
N LYS A 52 6.06 -0.75 6.77
CA LYS A 52 6.45 -0.10 8.03
C LYS A 52 7.44 -0.97 8.79
N LYS A 53 8.71 -0.83 8.42
CA LYS A 53 9.80 -1.65 8.96
C LYS A 53 10.01 -1.41 10.46
N PRO A 54 10.22 -2.47 11.26
CA PRO A 54 10.58 -2.35 12.68
C PRO A 54 11.84 -1.53 12.94
N SER A 55 12.78 -1.52 11.98
CA SER A 55 14.01 -0.73 12.03
C SER A 55 13.80 0.79 11.89
N LYS A 56 12.57 1.24 11.61
CA LYS A 56 12.22 2.65 11.33
C LYS A 56 13.02 3.26 10.16
N THR A 57 13.56 2.43 9.28
CA THR A 57 14.10 2.86 7.98
C THR A 57 12.96 2.99 6.99
N LEU A 58 13.07 3.91 6.03
CA LEU A 58 12.05 4.04 4.97
C LEU A 58 11.94 2.73 4.19
N ALA A 59 10.74 2.21 4.06
CA ALA A 59 10.45 1.18 3.06
C ALA A 59 10.48 1.82 1.66
N VAL A 60 11.02 1.10 0.69
CA VAL A 60 11.11 1.57 -0.69
C VAL A 60 10.20 0.72 -1.56
N VAL A 61 9.22 1.37 -2.17
CA VAL A 61 8.25 0.78 -3.09
C VAL A 61 8.57 1.30 -4.48
N LEU A 62 8.63 0.40 -5.46
CA LEU A 62 8.95 0.75 -6.84
C LEU A 62 7.71 0.61 -7.70
N ASP A 63 7.36 1.69 -8.40
CA ASP A 63 6.29 1.67 -9.39
C ASP A 63 6.79 1.08 -10.71
N VAL A 64 6.13 0.01 -11.12
CA VAL A 64 6.51 -0.86 -12.23
C VAL A 64 5.48 -0.71 -13.34
N ILE A 65 5.91 -0.11 -14.45
CA ILE A 65 5.09 0.09 -15.66
C ILE A 65 5.27 -1.09 -16.62
N SER A 66 6.47 -1.67 -16.67
CA SER A 66 6.76 -2.82 -17.52
C SER A 66 7.84 -3.66 -16.86
N ILE A 67 7.71 -4.99 -16.95
CA ILE A 67 8.65 -5.92 -16.34
C ILE A 67 8.75 -7.20 -17.16
N ASP A 68 9.95 -7.78 -17.20
CA ASP A 68 10.16 -9.16 -17.63
C ASP A 68 10.23 -10.09 -16.41
N GLU A 69 10.11 -11.41 -16.63
CA GLU A 69 10.13 -12.41 -15.55
C GLU A 69 11.39 -12.31 -14.66
N SER A 70 12.54 -11.90 -15.21
CA SER A 70 13.79 -11.85 -14.44
C SER A 70 13.89 -10.60 -13.55
N ARG A 71 13.21 -9.53 -13.94
CA ARG A 71 13.36 -8.20 -13.35
C ARG A 71 12.65 -8.09 -12.00
N SER A 72 11.54 -8.79 -11.78
CA SER A 72 10.90 -8.88 -10.45
C SER A 72 11.89 -9.40 -9.40
N MET A 73 12.58 -10.51 -9.68
CA MET A 73 13.62 -11.06 -8.82
C MET A 73 14.77 -10.07 -8.60
N GLN A 74 15.22 -9.37 -9.64
CA GLN A 74 16.32 -8.41 -9.52
C GLN A 74 15.95 -7.23 -8.61
N LEU A 75 14.74 -6.66 -8.74
CA LEU A 75 14.26 -5.59 -7.86
C LEU A 75 14.19 -6.05 -6.39
N ARG A 76 13.78 -7.30 -6.15
CA ARG A 76 13.82 -7.89 -4.80
C ARG A 76 15.24 -8.10 -4.28
N LYS A 77 16.20 -8.46 -5.14
CA LYS A 77 17.64 -8.56 -4.77
C LYS A 77 18.20 -7.21 -4.36
N LEU A 78 17.71 -6.14 -4.97
CA LEU A 78 18.00 -4.75 -4.61
C LEU A 78 17.28 -4.30 -3.33
N LYS A 79 16.51 -5.17 -2.67
CA LYS A 79 15.78 -4.91 -1.41
C LYS A 79 14.61 -3.93 -1.56
N ALA A 80 13.97 -3.89 -2.73
CA ALA A 80 12.63 -3.31 -2.83
C ALA A 80 11.70 -3.98 -1.80
N ASN A 81 10.94 -3.18 -1.07
CA ASN A 81 10.06 -3.65 0.00
C ASN A 81 8.69 -4.09 -0.52
N ALA A 82 8.22 -3.47 -1.60
CA ALA A 82 7.02 -3.87 -2.34
C ALA A 82 7.17 -3.38 -3.78
N LEU A 83 6.40 -4.00 -4.68
CA LEU A 83 6.22 -3.54 -6.05
C LEU A 83 4.80 -2.98 -6.18
N VAL A 84 4.63 -1.91 -6.94
CA VAL A 84 3.29 -1.36 -7.23
C VAL A 84 3.13 -1.21 -8.73
N THR A 85 1.92 -1.41 -9.23
CA THR A 85 1.60 -1.17 -10.63
C THR A 85 0.13 -0.78 -10.79
N SER A 86 -0.21 -0.19 -11.93
CA SER A 86 -1.60 0.03 -12.35
C SER A 86 -2.04 -0.96 -13.43
N ASP A 87 -1.11 -1.73 -14.00
CA ASP A 87 -1.36 -2.70 -15.04
C ASP A 87 -1.52 -4.10 -14.43
N ILE A 88 -2.66 -4.72 -14.67
CA ILE A 88 -3.00 -6.04 -14.12
C ILE A 88 -2.11 -7.15 -14.70
N GLU A 89 -1.66 -7.02 -15.95
CA GLU A 89 -0.78 -8.00 -16.57
C GLU A 89 0.62 -7.95 -15.95
N VAL A 90 1.11 -6.74 -15.64
CA VAL A 90 2.36 -6.55 -14.88
C VAL A 90 2.25 -7.13 -13.47
N ALA A 91 1.10 -6.94 -12.80
CA ALA A 91 0.86 -7.53 -11.49
C ALA A 91 0.88 -9.07 -11.54
N LYS A 92 0.17 -9.67 -12.51
CA LYS A 92 0.16 -11.12 -12.73
C LYS A 92 1.57 -11.66 -13.01
N LEU A 93 2.37 -10.98 -13.84
CA LEU A 93 3.76 -11.36 -14.11
C LEU A 93 4.61 -11.36 -12.83
N CYS A 94 4.50 -10.30 -12.02
CA CYS A 94 5.19 -10.22 -10.72
C CYS A 94 4.76 -11.37 -9.79
N LEU A 95 3.46 -11.65 -9.70
CA LEU A 95 2.92 -12.68 -8.80
C LEU A 95 3.30 -14.09 -9.25
N ASN A 96 3.22 -14.39 -10.55
CA ASN A 96 3.59 -15.69 -11.12
C ASN A 96 5.08 -16.00 -10.89
N GLU A 97 5.95 -15.02 -11.10
CA GLU A 97 7.38 -15.16 -10.80
C GLU A 97 7.59 -15.47 -9.31
N GLN A 98 6.98 -14.67 -8.44
CA GLN A 98 7.16 -14.77 -6.99
C GLN A 98 6.55 -16.04 -6.37
N ALA A 99 5.50 -16.61 -6.98
CA ALA A 99 4.92 -17.87 -6.54
C ALA A 99 5.96 -19.01 -6.54
N THR A 100 6.89 -18.99 -7.50
CA THR A 100 7.99 -19.96 -7.60
C THR A 100 9.21 -19.60 -6.74
N ALA A 101 9.26 -18.36 -6.21
CA ALA A 101 10.35 -17.87 -5.37
C ALA A 101 10.22 -18.27 -3.89
N LYS A 102 9.14 -18.96 -3.48
CA LYS A 102 8.93 -19.38 -2.09
C LYS A 102 9.99 -20.38 -1.64
N GLY A 103 10.85 -19.97 -0.72
CA GLY A 103 12.01 -20.75 -0.25
C GLY A 103 13.33 -20.40 -0.94
N ASN A 104 13.29 -19.56 -1.98
CA ASN A 104 14.47 -18.97 -2.61
C ASN A 104 14.78 -17.59 -2.01
N PHE A 105 16.04 -17.17 -2.08
CA PHE A 105 16.46 -15.83 -1.69
C PHE A 105 16.73 -14.97 -2.94
N PRO A 106 16.16 -13.76 -3.05
CA PRO A 106 15.23 -13.13 -2.12
C PRO A 106 13.85 -13.80 -2.14
N GLY A 107 13.15 -13.78 -1.01
CA GLY A 107 11.76 -14.24 -0.91
C GLY A 107 10.78 -13.28 -1.58
N PRO A 108 9.49 -13.61 -1.61
CA PRO A 108 8.46 -12.72 -2.17
C PRO A 108 8.34 -11.41 -1.37
N CYS A 109 7.95 -10.35 -2.04
CA CYS A 109 7.53 -9.07 -1.48
C CYS A 109 6.10 -8.73 -1.94
N PRO A 110 5.37 -7.90 -1.18
CA PRO A 110 4.03 -7.50 -1.55
C PRO A 110 3.95 -6.86 -2.94
N VAL A 111 2.86 -7.17 -3.66
CA VAL A 111 2.47 -6.52 -4.91
C VAL A 111 1.21 -5.70 -4.65
N LEU A 112 1.32 -4.39 -4.80
CA LEU A 112 0.23 -3.42 -4.63
C LEU A 112 -0.36 -3.05 -5.99
N TYR A 113 -1.68 -2.88 -6.06
CA TYR A 113 -2.37 -2.50 -7.29
C TYR A 113 -3.04 -1.14 -7.17
N THR A 114 -2.84 -0.28 -8.17
CA THR A 114 -3.36 1.10 -8.23
C THR A 114 -4.30 1.35 -9.42
N GLY A 115 -4.57 0.32 -10.22
CA GLY A 115 -5.51 0.41 -11.34
C GLY A 115 -6.96 0.33 -10.86
N SER A 116 -7.90 0.23 -11.81
CA SER A 116 -9.34 0.31 -11.51
C SER A 116 -10.06 -1.04 -11.47
N ASP A 117 -9.47 -2.11 -12.01
CA ASP A 117 -10.09 -3.45 -11.99
C ASP A 117 -9.74 -4.20 -10.71
N PHE A 118 -10.42 -3.85 -9.62
CA PHE A 118 -10.17 -4.44 -8.31
C PHE A 118 -10.58 -5.91 -8.21
N GLN A 119 -11.60 -6.33 -8.98
CA GLN A 119 -12.06 -7.71 -9.01
C GLN A 119 -11.00 -8.60 -9.65
N GLU A 120 -10.46 -8.17 -10.79
CA GLU A 120 -9.39 -8.90 -11.47
C GLU A 120 -8.10 -8.89 -10.66
N ALA A 121 -7.74 -7.74 -10.05
CA ALA A 121 -6.57 -7.65 -9.17
C ALA A 121 -6.64 -8.64 -8.00
N ARG A 122 -7.82 -8.77 -7.38
CA ARG A 122 -8.04 -9.74 -6.30
C ARG A 122 -7.95 -11.18 -6.81
N ALA A 123 -8.54 -11.47 -7.97
CA ALA A 123 -8.47 -12.80 -8.57
C ALA A 123 -7.02 -13.18 -8.94
N ALA A 124 -6.20 -12.21 -9.34
CA ALA A 124 -4.77 -12.39 -9.59
C ALA A 124 -3.97 -12.65 -8.30
N GLY A 125 -4.48 -12.20 -7.15
CA GLY A 125 -3.86 -12.40 -5.84
C GLY A 125 -2.91 -11.27 -5.43
N VAL A 126 -3.17 -10.03 -5.84
CA VAL A 126 -2.41 -8.87 -5.33
C VAL A 126 -2.59 -8.76 -3.81
N ASP A 127 -1.55 -8.33 -3.12
CA ASP A 127 -1.57 -8.26 -1.66
C ASP A 127 -2.42 -7.11 -1.13
N SER A 128 -2.52 -6.00 -1.89
CA SER A 128 -3.34 -4.86 -1.50
C SER A 128 -3.73 -3.99 -2.70
N VAL A 129 -4.88 -3.32 -2.60
CA VAL A 129 -5.38 -2.35 -3.58
C VAL A 129 -5.32 -0.93 -3.03
N VAL A 130 -5.02 0.03 -3.89
CA VAL A 130 -4.99 1.46 -3.58
C VAL A 130 -6.23 2.12 -4.18
N VAL A 131 -7.07 2.73 -3.34
CA VAL A 131 -8.39 3.24 -3.75
C VAL A 131 -8.60 4.69 -3.31
N SER A 132 -9.52 5.41 -3.95
CA SER A 132 -9.87 6.76 -3.52
C SER A 132 -10.96 6.73 -2.43
N PRO A 133 -11.02 7.72 -1.52
CA PRO A 133 -12.11 7.87 -0.56
C PRO A 133 -13.47 7.99 -1.28
N GLY A 134 -14.32 6.99 -1.09
CA GLY A 134 -15.61 6.88 -1.78
C GLY A 134 -15.73 5.64 -2.65
N ASP A 135 -14.60 5.07 -3.06
CA ASP A 135 -14.55 3.74 -3.67
C ASP A 135 -14.67 2.71 -2.54
N CYS A 136 -15.76 1.94 -2.55
CA CYS A 136 -16.04 0.94 -1.53
C CYS A 136 -15.53 -0.42 -2.00
N GLU A 137 -14.45 -0.92 -1.38
CA GLU A 137 -13.91 -2.24 -1.68
C GLU A 137 -14.07 -3.19 -0.48
N PRO A 138 -15.08 -4.08 -0.49
CA PRO A 138 -15.26 -5.06 0.57
C PRO A 138 -14.26 -6.22 0.44
N GLY A 139 -13.54 -6.52 1.54
CA GLY A 139 -12.83 -7.80 1.74
C GLY A 139 -11.42 -7.94 1.15
N ALA A 140 -10.71 -6.83 0.87
CA ALA A 140 -9.29 -6.85 0.50
C ALA A 140 -8.48 -5.91 1.41
N ASP A 141 -7.16 -6.08 1.49
CA ASP A 141 -6.28 -5.11 2.15
C ASP A 141 -6.30 -3.78 1.36
N VAL A 142 -6.89 -2.74 1.93
CA VAL A 142 -7.06 -1.44 1.27
C VAL A 142 -6.07 -0.40 1.79
N ILE A 143 -5.45 0.34 0.87
CA ILE A 143 -4.71 1.56 1.14
C ILE A 143 -5.49 2.73 0.53
N TYR A 144 -5.90 3.71 1.35
CA TYR A 144 -6.63 4.87 0.82
C TYR A 144 -5.69 5.96 0.30
N ARG A 145 -5.83 6.32 -0.97
CA ARG A 145 -5.15 7.46 -1.57
C ARG A 145 -5.90 8.75 -1.24
N VAL A 146 -5.30 9.59 -0.38
CA VAL A 146 -5.89 10.84 0.09
C VAL A 146 -5.11 12.04 -0.42
N LYS A 147 -5.83 13.08 -0.84
CA LYS A 147 -5.27 14.34 -1.38
C LYS A 147 -5.53 15.54 -0.47
N SER A 148 -6.42 15.39 0.51
CA SER A 148 -6.82 16.50 1.40
C SER A 148 -7.19 16.01 2.80
N LEU A 149 -7.23 16.94 3.75
CA LEU A 149 -7.73 16.68 5.10
C LEU A 149 -9.21 16.30 5.12
N GLU A 150 -10.00 16.77 4.15
CA GLU A 150 -11.41 16.39 4.03
C GLU A 150 -11.54 14.93 3.63
N GLU A 151 -10.79 14.50 2.63
CA GLU A 151 -10.70 13.11 2.20
C GLU A 151 -10.24 12.19 3.33
N LEU A 152 -9.18 12.57 4.04
CA LEU A 152 -8.68 11.82 5.20
C LEU A 152 -9.75 11.62 6.29
N ARG A 153 -10.58 12.64 6.55
CA ARG A 153 -11.66 12.55 7.55
C ARG A 153 -12.77 11.59 7.14
N ARG A 154 -13.02 11.41 5.83
CA ARG A 154 -14.05 10.46 5.34
C ARG A 154 -13.67 9.00 5.57
N VAL A 155 -12.36 8.74 5.62
CA VAL A 155 -11.76 7.41 5.83
C VAL A 155 -10.95 7.36 7.14
N SER A 156 -11.34 8.18 8.12
CA SER A 156 -10.68 8.19 9.43
C SER A 156 -10.89 6.82 10.10
N ASN A 157 -9.82 6.23 10.65
CA ASN A 157 -9.74 4.89 11.26
C ASN A 157 -9.26 3.74 10.34
N HIS A 158 -8.62 4.04 9.22
CA HIS A 158 -7.89 3.02 8.43
C HIS A 158 -6.41 2.89 8.83
N ASP A 159 -5.85 1.71 8.56
CA ASP A 159 -4.48 1.34 8.93
C ASP A 159 -3.42 1.78 7.92
N ALA A 160 -3.83 2.25 6.73
CA ALA A 160 -2.90 2.75 5.73
C ALA A 160 -3.46 3.85 4.83
N PHE A 161 -2.59 4.84 4.58
CA PHE A 161 -2.87 5.94 3.67
C PHE A 161 -1.74 6.13 2.67
N TRP A 162 -2.11 6.55 1.47
CA TRP A 162 -1.22 6.95 0.40
C TRP A 162 -1.42 8.42 0.11
N VAL A 163 -0.33 9.19 0.04
CA VAL A 163 -0.36 10.61 -0.30
C VAL A 163 0.53 10.86 -1.51
N ASP A 164 0.00 11.52 -2.53
CA ASP A 164 0.77 11.91 -3.70
C ASP A 164 1.53 13.21 -3.38
N VAL A 165 2.85 13.17 -3.45
CA VAL A 165 3.72 14.31 -3.15
C VAL A 165 4.33 14.80 -4.45
N ASP A 166 3.94 16.01 -4.84
CA ASP A 166 4.58 16.75 -5.92
C ASP A 166 5.93 17.31 -5.46
N ASN A 167 6.49 18.28 -6.18
CA ASN A 167 7.80 18.86 -5.87
C ASN A 167 7.81 19.74 -4.59
N ASP A 168 6.67 19.91 -3.91
CA ASP A 168 6.53 20.74 -2.71
C ASP A 168 5.78 19.98 -1.60
N LEU A 169 6.34 20.03 -0.39
CA LEU A 169 5.78 19.40 0.82
C LEU A 169 4.66 20.21 1.44
N SER A 170 4.58 21.51 1.18
CA SER A 170 3.69 22.43 1.89
C SER A 170 2.21 22.03 1.79
N THR A 171 1.82 21.44 0.67
CA THR A 171 0.44 21.02 0.38
C THR A 171 0.04 19.73 1.10
N VAL A 172 0.98 18.80 1.26
CA VAL A 172 0.74 17.45 1.79
C VAL A 172 1.07 17.32 3.28
N GLN A 173 1.95 18.18 3.81
CA GLN A 173 2.39 18.15 5.19
C GLN A 173 1.23 18.16 6.21
N PRO A 174 0.21 19.04 6.08
CA PRO A 174 -0.91 19.04 7.01
C PRO A 174 -1.69 17.72 7.01
N VAL A 175 -1.78 17.05 5.85
CA VAL A 175 -2.46 15.74 5.72
C VAL A 175 -1.66 14.66 6.45
N ILE A 176 -0.34 14.62 6.24
CA ILE A 176 0.55 13.64 6.87
C ILE A 176 0.55 13.81 8.40
N GLU A 177 0.66 15.04 8.89
CA GLU A 177 0.68 15.35 10.32
C GLU A 177 -0.64 15.01 11.03
N ALA A 178 -1.76 15.02 10.31
CA ALA A 178 -3.05 14.60 10.84
C ALA A 178 -3.20 13.08 10.97
N ILE A 179 -2.33 12.28 10.33
CA ILE A 179 -2.37 10.82 10.40
C ILE A 179 -1.68 10.34 11.69
N PRO A 180 -2.30 9.43 12.48
CA PRO A 180 -1.67 8.86 13.66
C PRO A 180 -0.37 8.12 13.33
N LYS A 181 0.68 8.32 14.14
CA LYS A 181 2.00 7.69 13.95
C LYS A 181 1.98 6.15 13.97
N SER A 182 0.91 5.53 14.47
CA SER A 182 0.70 4.07 14.46
C SER A 182 0.33 3.52 13.08
N VAL A 183 -0.24 4.34 12.20
CA VAL A 183 -0.73 3.99 10.86
C VAL A 183 0.43 3.90 9.85
N VAL A 184 0.25 3.12 8.78
CA VAL A 184 1.17 3.04 7.64
C VAL A 184 0.92 4.24 6.72
N VAL A 185 1.97 4.99 6.37
CA VAL A 185 1.84 6.12 5.45
C VAL A 185 2.83 5.94 4.31
N LEU A 186 2.29 5.90 3.10
CA LEU A 186 3.04 5.90 1.85
C LEU A 186 3.00 7.30 1.25
N ALA A 187 4.15 7.77 0.79
CA ALA A 187 4.23 8.99 -0.01
C ALA A 187 4.80 8.66 -1.39
N SER A 188 4.13 9.07 -2.46
CA SER A 188 4.65 8.87 -3.81
C SER A 188 5.36 10.10 -4.32
N LEU A 189 6.55 9.91 -4.89
CA LEU A 189 7.39 10.94 -5.48
C LEU A 189 7.71 10.57 -6.92
N LYS A 190 7.83 11.56 -7.79
CA LYS A 190 8.34 11.34 -9.15
C LYS A 190 9.79 10.87 -9.06
N SER A 191 10.11 9.78 -9.74
CA SER A 191 11.48 9.27 -9.83
C SER A 191 12.35 10.15 -10.72
N MET A 192 13.68 10.07 -10.55
CA MET A 192 14.67 10.67 -11.45
C MET A 192 14.50 12.19 -11.60
N GLN A 193 14.39 12.89 -10.46
CA GLN A 193 14.30 14.34 -10.46
C GLN A 193 15.68 14.98 -10.56
N GLU A 194 15.71 16.24 -11.00
CA GLU A 194 16.94 17.04 -11.01
C GLU A 194 17.62 17.06 -9.64
N ASN A 195 18.94 16.90 -9.64
CA ASN A 195 19.77 16.86 -8.43
C ASN A 195 19.35 15.78 -7.40
N ASN A 196 18.63 14.74 -7.84
CA ASN A 196 18.09 13.69 -6.98
C ASN A 196 17.17 14.24 -5.87
N ASN A 197 16.40 15.28 -6.20
CA ASN A 197 15.52 15.97 -5.25
C ASN A 197 14.52 15.03 -4.56
N GLU A 198 14.10 13.96 -5.24
CA GLU A 198 13.21 12.95 -4.67
C GLU A 198 13.81 12.26 -3.43
N ILE A 199 15.14 12.11 -3.37
CA ILE A 199 15.83 11.49 -2.23
C ILE A 199 15.85 12.45 -1.03
N ASN A 200 15.94 13.76 -1.26
CA ASN A 200 15.88 14.76 -0.20
C ASN A 200 14.45 14.84 0.36
N LEU A 201 13.45 14.95 -0.52
CA LEU A 201 12.04 14.93 -0.15
C LEU A 201 11.66 13.65 0.62
N ALA A 202 12.11 12.48 0.16
CA ALA A 202 11.91 11.21 0.87
C ALA A 202 12.38 11.26 2.32
N ARG A 203 13.54 11.87 2.59
CA ARG A 203 14.11 11.99 3.94
C ARG A 203 13.33 12.99 4.80
N GLU A 204 12.85 14.08 4.21
CA GLU A 204 12.00 15.05 4.91
C GLU A 204 10.65 14.43 5.26
N LEU A 205 10.01 13.71 4.33
CA LEU A 205 8.78 12.96 4.55
C LEU A 205 8.91 11.92 5.67
N LYS A 206 10.08 11.25 5.76
CA LYS A 206 10.37 10.35 6.88
C LYS A 206 10.25 11.05 8.23
N SER A 207 10.71 12.30 8.33
CA SER A 207 10.65 13.07 9.57
C SER A 207 9.22 13.46 9.96
N LEU A 208 8.33 13.57 8.97
CA LEU A 208 6.89 13.80 9.15
C LEU A 208 6.11 12.53 9.52
N GLY A 209 6.74 11.36 9.50
CA GLY A 209 6.11 10.08 9.90
C GLY A 209 5.77 9.14 8.75
N VAL A 210 6.16 9.46 7.52
CA VAL A 210 6.03 8.56 6.37
C VAL A 210 6.88 7.30 6.58
N SER A 211 6.26 6.14 6.39
CA SER A 211 6.91 4.83 6.59
C SER A 211 7.45 4.23 5.30
N ALA A 212 6.83 4.52 4.16
CA ALA A 212 7.26 4.04 2.85
C ALA A 212 7.27 5.15 1.78
N ILE A 213 8.22 5.10 0.86
CA ILE A 213 8.27 5.97 -0.31
C ILE A 213 8.01 5.14 -1.55
N VAL A 214 7.12 5.64 -2.40
CA VAL A 214 6.84 5.08 -3.71
C VAL A 214 7.55 5.94 -4.74
N PHE A 215 8.52 5.36 -5.44
CA PHE A 215 9.18 6.02 -6.57
C PHE A 215 8.36 5.75 -7.84
N GLN A 216 7.63 6.78 -8.30
CA GLN A 216 6.71 6.68 -9.43
C GLN A 216 7.46 6.44 -10.75
N LYS A 217 6.94 5.55 -11.58
CA LYS A 217 7.56 5.10 -12.82
C LYS A 217 9.03 4.71 -12.61
N ALA A 218 9.40 4.07 -11.50
CA ALA A 218 10.79 3.70 -11.23
C ALA A 218 11.31 2.65 -12.21
N VAL A 219 10.42 1.77 -12.71
CA VAL A 219 10.76 0.69 -13.63
C VAL A 219 9.85 0.80 -14.85
N VAL A 220 10.41 1.19 -16.00
CA VAL A 220 9.65 1.45 -17.23
C VAL A 220 9.92 0.46 -18.36
N GLY A 221 10.87 -0.45 -18.17
CA GLY A 221 11.26 -1.41 -19.20
C GLY A 221 12.64 -1.15 -19.80
N ASP A 222 13.35 -0.08 -19.40
CA ASP A 222 14.63 0.29 -19.97
C ASP A 222 15.86 -0.27 -19.21
N GLY A 223 17.06 0.03 -19.71
CA GLY A 223 18.31 -0.46 -19.13
C GLY A 223 18.74 0.28 -17.84
N GLU A 224 18.11 1.41 -17.51
CA GLU A 224 18.46 2.22 -16.33
C GLU A 224 17.64 1.80 -15.10
N ASP A 225 16.52 1.10 -15.29
CA ASP A 225 15.60 0.63 -14.24
C ASP A 225 16.32 0.05 -13.00
N LEU A 226 17.22 -0.92 -13.21
CA LEU A 226 17.91 -1.61 -12.10
C LEU A 226 18.94 -0.73 -11.41
N GLU A 227 19.65 0.11 -12.17
CA GLU A 227 20.64 1.01 -11.60
C GLU A 227 19.97 2.10 -10.77
N TYR A 228 18.86 2.66 -11.27
CA TYR A 228 18.05 3.61 -10.53
C TYR A 228 17.41 2.98 -9.30
N ALA A 229 16.80 1.80 -9.43
CA ALA A 229 16.22 1.09 -8.29
C ALA A 229 17.26 0.85 -7.19
N SER A 230 18.47 0.43 -7.57
CA SER A 230 19.59 0.25 -6.65
C SER A 230 19.96 1.58 -5.95
N PHE A 231 20.10 2.66 -6.73
CA PHE A 231 20.37 3.99 -6.21
C PHE A 231 19.29 4.49 -5.24
N ALA A 232 18.02 4.35 -5.60
CA ALA A 232 16.88 4.82 -4.81
C ALA A 232 16.76 4.05 -3.49
N VAL A 233 16.92 2.72 -3.51
CA VAL A 233 16.92 1.89 -2.31
C VAL A 233 18.09 2.26 -1.39
N ASP A 234 19.31 2.32 -1.92
CA ASP A 234 20.49 2.63 -1.13
C ASP A 234 20.44 4.04 -0.54
N SER A 235 20.04 5.04 -1.33
CA SER A 235 20.06 6.43 -0.92
C SER A 235 18.96 6.78 0.10
N SER A 236 17.83 6.07 0.04
CA SER A 236 16.70 6.25 0.97
C SER A 236 16.89 5.50 2.30
N THR A 237 17.63 4.38 2.29
CA THR A 237 17.80 3.52 3.47
C THR A 237 19.09 3.79 4.24
N LYS A 238 20.16 4.26 3.59
CA LYS A 238 21.42 4.60 4.26
C LYS A 238 21.24 5.82 5.17
N LYS A 239 21.76 5.72 6.39
CA LYS A 239 21.88 6.88 7.29
C LYS A 239 22.81 7.90 6.64
N LYS A 240 22.50 9.20 6.82
CA LYS A 240 23.38 10.31 6.41
C LYS A 240 24.68 10.20 7.21
N SER A 241 25.65 9.47 6.68
CA SER A 241 26.96 9.31 7.30
C SER A 241 27.72 10.62 7.08
N SER A 242 28.14 11.28 8.16
CA SER A 242 29.09 12.40 8.08
C SER A 242 30.50 11.91 7.72
N THR A 243 30.74 10.61 7.79
CA THR A 243 31.97 9.94 7.37
C THR A 243 31.80 9.42 5.95
N PHE A 244 32.74 9.82 5.09
CA PHE A 244 32.83 9.45 3.68
C PHE A 244 32.70 7.93 3.49
N ASN A 245 31.55 7.46 3.01
CA ASN A 245 31.35 6.05 2.66
C ASN A 245 31.98 5.80 1.30
N MET A 246 33.25 5.40 1.33
CA MET A 246 33.97 4.94 0.14
C MET A 246 33.52 3.52 -0.18
N THR A 247 32.36 3.38 -0.83
CA THR A 247 31.94 2.10 -1.41
C THR A 247 32.91 1.75 -2.54
N GLY A 248 33.88 0.89 -2.26
CA GLY A 248 34.89 0.44 -3.23
C GLY A 248 36.28 0.10 -2.67
N LEU A 249 36.55 0.28 -1.37
CA LEU A 249 37.92 0.16 -0.81
C LEU A 249 38.07 -0.84 0.33
N THR A 250 37.35 -1.96 0.25
CA THR A 250 37.70 -3.19 0.98
C THR A 250 37.96 -4.36 0.01
N GLY A 251 38.41 -4.05 -1.21
CA GLY A 251 39.04 -5.01 -2.11
C GLY A 251 40.55 -5.00 -1.84
N SER A 252 41.04 -6.11 -1.29
CA SER A 252 42.43 -6.54 -1.22
C SER A 252 43.48 -5.60 -1.83
N THR A 253 44.42 -5.15 -1.00
CA THR A 253 45.78 -4.81 -1.44
C THR A 253 46.34 -5.97 -2.27
N ASN A 254 46.22 -5.86 -3.60
CA ASN A 254 47.20 -6.33 -4.58
C ASN A 254 46.76 -5.92 -6.00
N GLY A 255 47.59 -5.08 -6.62
CA GLY A 255 47.78 -5.07 -8.07
C GLY A 255 46.74 -4.31 -8.90
N HIS A 256 47.10 -3.07 -9.25
CA HIS A 256 46.96 -2.54 -10.61
C HIS A 256 45.53 -2.45 -11.19
N PHE A 257 44.77 -1.42 -10.81
CA PHE A 257 43.82 -0.79 -11.75
C PHE A 257 43.72 0.71 -11.46
N GLY A 258 44.16 1.51 -12.44
CA GLY A 258 43.79 2.90 -12.56
C GLY A 258 42.33 2.97 -13.00
N GLY A 259 41.46 3.43 -12.11
CA GLY A 259 40.10 3.84 -12.44
C GLY A 259 39.89 5.21 -11.82
N VAL A 260 39.83 6.24 -12.66
CA VAL A 260 39.44 7.59 -12.24
C VAL A 260 38.02 7.48 -11.68
N ALA A 261 37.87 7.65 -10.37
CA ALA A 261 36.56 7.82 -9.77
C ALA A 261 35.93 9.06 -10.43
N SER A 262 34.90 8.88 -11.24
CA SER A 262 34.10 9.99 -11.71
C SER A 262 33.43 10.61 -10.47
N THR A 263 33.97 11.71 -9.98
CA THR A 263 33.47 12.48 -8.84
C THR A 263 32.19 13.25 -9.13
N GLN A 264 31.60 13.08 -10.31
CA GLN A 264 30.33 13.73 -10.64
C GLN A 264 29.18 12.88 -10.09
N PRO A 265 28.26 13.46 -9.30
CA PRO A 265 27.02 12.77 -8.94
C PRO A 265 26.32 12.37 -10.23
N LYS A 266 26.08 11.07 -10.44
CA LYS A 266 25.26 10.60 -11.56
C LYS A 266 23.87 11.21 -11.37
N THR A 267 23.47 12.07 -12.30
CA THR A 267 22.12 12.64 -12.33
C THR A 267 21.23 11.66 -13.09
N TRP A 268 20.17 11.21 -12.44
CA TRP A 268 19.14 10.40 -13.10
C TRP A 268 18.11 11.36 -13.67
N LEU A 269 18.15 11.57 -14.98
CA LEU A 269 17.11 12.32 -15.68
C LEU A 269 16.49 11.41 -16.70
N ARG A 270 15.19 11.18 -16.57
CA ARG A 270 14.47 10.45 -17.60
C ARG A 270 14.42 11.30 -18.86
N VAL A 271 15.05 10.82 -19.92
CA VAL A 271 14.88 11.39 -21.25
C VAL A 271 13.45 11.08 -21.69
N ILE A 272 12.55 12.05 -21.56
CA ILE A 272 11.21 11.96 -22.16
C ILE A 272 11.43 12.03 -23.66
N ARG A 273 11.40 10.89 -24.34
CA ARG A 273 11.21 10.88 -25.79
C ARG A 273 9.74 11.19 -26.02
N GLU A 274 9.44 12.41 -26.43
CA GLU A 274 8.13 12.72 -27.00
C GLU A 274 7.93 11.76 -28.19
N MET A 275 6.84 10.99 -28.14
CA MET A 275 6.36 10.19 -29.27
C MET A 275 5.54 11.08 -30.21
#